data_AF-A0A8H2P409-F1
#
_entry.id   AF-A0A8H2P409-F1
#
_cell.length_a   1.000
_cell.length_b   1.000
_cell.length_c   1.000
_cell.angle_alpha   90.00
_cell.angle_beta   90.00
_cell.angle_gamma   90.00
#
_symmetry.space_group_name_H-M   'P 1'
#
loop_
_entity.id
_entity.type
_entity.pdbx_description
1 polymer ?
#
loop_
_entity_poly.entity_id
_entity_poly.type
_entity_poly.pdbx_seq_one_letter_code
_entity_poly.pdbx_strand_id
1 'polypeptide(L)'
;MITSVKHTGNAWYLVQCKASQDARAEENLLHQGYICFRPKHRHERILQGQRRIISESLFPGYLFIQLSLLDSWGPLRSTRGVLRVVSFGGQPLPIRDALIAQLQKHNSHTTVEKLLTYGEKVRINEGPFVELEAVFLAMDGDERVVLLMNFLQRQQKISMPLTGISKL
;
A
#
# COMPACT_ATOMS: atom_id res chain seq x y z
N MET A 1 -16.74 -15.69 -17.62
CA MET A 1 -16.71 -14.91 -18.88
C MET A 1 -16.05 -13.57 -18.60
N ILE A 2 -14.83 -13.35 -19.07
CA ILE A 2 -14.12 -12.08 -18.91
C ILE A 2 -14.46 -11.23 -20.14
N THR A 3 -15.28 -10.21 -19.95
CA THR A 3 -15.77 -9.33 -21.02
C THR A 3 -14.59 -8.58 -21.63
N SER A 4 -14.25 -8.89 -22.88
CA SER A 4 -13.28 -8.14 -23.68
C SER A 4 -13.91 -6.82 -24.11
N VAL A 5 -13.68 -5.77 -23.33
CA VAL A 5 -13.99 -4.40 -23.75
C VAL A 5 -12.82 -3.94 -24.62
N LYS A 6 -13.05 -3.79 -25.93
CA LYS A 6 -12.09 -3.18 -26.84
C LYS A 6 -11.98 -1.69 -26.50
N HIS A 7 -10.91 -1.30 -25.83
CA HIS A 7 -10.60 0.11 -25.57
C HIS A 7 -10.04 0.76 -26.85
N THR A 8 -10.84 1.55 -27.54
CA THR A 8 -10.38 2.38 -28.70
C THR A 8 -9.57 3.61 -28.25
N GLY A 9 -9.28 3.75 -26.96
CA GLY A 9 -8.51 4.84 -26.36
C GLY A 9 -7.47 4.34 -25.36
N ASN A 10 -6.76 5.26 -24.72
CA ASN A 10 -5.77 4.95 -23.70
C ASN A 10 -6.40 4.14 -22.55
N ALA A 11 -5.75 3.06 -22.15
CA ALA A 11 -6.16 2.21 -21.04
C ALA A 11 -5.03 2.10 -20.01
N TRP A 12 -5.39 1.79 -18.77
CA TRP A 12 -4.41 1.53 -17.72
C TRP A 12 -3.98 0.06 -17.71
N TYR A 13 -2.71 -0.17 -17.46
CA TYR A 13 -2.11 -1.49 -17.40
C TYR A 13 -1.19 -1.60 -16.18
N LEU A 14 -0.95 -2.84 -15.75
CA LEU A 14 -0.08 -3.13 -14.62
C LEU A 14 1.34 -3.44 -15.08
N VAL A 15 2.31 -2.76 -14.50
CA VAL A 15 3.74 -3.00 -14.71
C VAL A 15 4.32 -3.62 -13.45
N GLN A 16 4.97 -4.76 -13.61
CA GLN A 16 5.79 -5.38 -12.57
C GLN A 16 7.19 -4.78 -12.64
N CYS A 17 7.69 -4.36 -11.48
CA CYS A 17 9.00 -3.76 -11.29
C CYS A 17 9.99 -4.77 -10.69
N LYS A 18 11.28 -4.47 -10.79
CA LYS A 18 12.33 -5.20 -10.06
C LYS A 18 12.17 -4.92 -8.56
N ALA A 19 12.60 -5.87 -7.72
CA ALA A 19 12.48 -5.77 -6.27
C ALA A 19 13.00 -4.43 -5.75
N SER A 20 12.13 -3.70 -5.04
CA SER A 20 12.39 -2.37 -4.45
C SER A 20 12.86 -1.29 -5.43
N GLN A 21 12.59 -1.43 -6.74
CA GLN A 21 12.93 -0.46 -7.77
C GLN A 21 11.71 0.20 -8.42
N ASP A 22 10.53 0.03 -7.86
CA ASP A 22 9.27 0.63 -8.33
C ASP A 22 9.30 2.16 -8.33
N ALA A 23 9.93 2.81 -7.34
CA ALA A 23 10.14 4.26 -7.36
C ALA A 23 11.07 4.71 -8.51
N ARG A 24 12.12 3.92 -8.78
CA ARG A 24 13.04 4.17 -9.88
C ARG A 24 12.38 3.92 -11.24
N ALA A 25 11.53 2.90 -11.33
CA ALA A 25 10.77 2.58 -12.54
C ALA A 25 9.80 3.73 -12.86
N GLU A 26 9.05 4.21 -11.86
CA GLU A 26 8.17 5.39 -11.96
C GLU A 26 8.94 6.59 -12.53
N GLU A 27 10.07 6.96 -11.94
CA GLU A 27 10.90 8.09 -12.39
C GLU A 27 11.34 7.95 -13.86
N ASN A 28 11.87 6.79 -14.25
CA ASN A 28 12.35 6.58 -15.63
C ASN A 28 11.20 6.57 -16.64
N LEU A 29 10.03 6.03 -16.28
CA LEU A 29 8.85 6.03 -17.14
C LEU A 29 8.32 7.46 -17.35
N LEU A 30 8.28 8.27 -16.28
CA LEU A 30 7.91 9.69 -16.38
C LEU A 30 8.88 10.47 -17.27
N HIS A 31 10.19 10.24 -17.14
CA HIS A 31 11.20 10.87 -18.01
C HIS A 31 11.07 10.46 -19.49
N GLN A 32 10.54 9.27 -19.76
CA GLN A 32 10.23 8.81 -21.12
C GLN A 32 8.90 9.38 -21.66
N GLY A 33 8.17 10.18 -20.86
CA GLY A 33 6.90 10.79 -21.25
C GLY A 33 5.67 9.91 -21.02
N TYR A 34 5.81 8.78 -20.31
CA TYR A 34 4.67 7.95 -19.98
C TYR A 34 3.88 8.52 -18.82
N ILE A 35 2.56 8.33 -18.86
CA ILE A 35 1.68 8.60 -17.72
C ILE A 35 1.68 7.36 -16.83
N CYS A 36 2.16 7.49 -15.60
CA CYS A 36 2.15 6.41 -14.62
C CYS A 36 1.57 6.85 -13.28
N PHE A 37 1.11 5.86 -12.52
CA PHE A 37 0.56 6.05 -11.19
C PHE A 37 1.08 4.95 -10.27
N ARG A 38 1.76 5.34 -9.20
CA ARG A 38 2.19 4.47 -8.10
C ARG A 38 1.50 4.92 -6.82
N PRO A 39 0.48 4.18 -6.31
CA PRO A 39 -0.13 4.53 -5.04
C PRO A 39 0.89 4.37 -3.90
N LYS A 40 0.97 5.37 -3.04
CA LYS A 40 1.89 5.43 -1.88
C LYS A 40 1.09 5.57 -0.58
N HIS A 41 1.50 4.92 0.48
CA HIS A 41 0.94 5.14 1.81
C HIS A 41 2.00 5.84 2.68
N ARG A 42 1.53 6.66 3.62
CA ARG A 42 2.40 7.39 4.54
C ARG A 42 2.20 6.84 5.94
N HIS A 43 3.26 6.38 6.55
CA HIS A 43 3.24 5.92 7.94
C HIS A 43 4.42 6.49 8.71
N GLU A 44 4.27 6.65 10.02
CA GLU A 44 5.39 6.97 10.90
C GLU A 44 6.23 5.72 11.16
N ARG A 45 7.55 5.87 11.07
CA ARG A 45 8.52 4.84 11.46
C ARG A 45 9.62 5.47 12.29
N ILE A 46 10.15 4.71 13.26
CA ILE A 46 11.32 5.12 14.02
C ILE A 46 12.56 4.73 13.23
N LEU A 47 13.30 5.72 12.73
CA LEU A 47 14.57 5.53 12.04
C LEU A 47 15.66 6.23 12.85
N GLN A 48 16.70 5.48 13.25
CA GLN A 48 17.83 6.01 14.03
C GLN A 48 17.39 6.79 15.28
N GLY A 49 16.35 6.29 15.98
CA GLY A 49 15.81 6.91 17.20
C GLY A 49 14.89 8.12 16.96
N GLN A 50 14.69 8.55 15.72
CA GLN A 50 13.78 9.66 15.39
C GLN A 50 12.52 9.16 14.68
N ARG A 51 11.36 9.68 15.07
CA ARG A 51 10.11 9.45 14.33
C ARG A 51 10.16 10.21 13.01
N ARG A 52 10.00 9.49 11.90
CA ARG A 52 9.93 10.06 10.55
C ARG A 52 8.70 9.54 9.85
N ILE A 53 8.05 10.42 9.08
CA ILE A 53 6.99 10.02 8.17
C ILE A 53 7.66 9.48 6.90
N ILE A 54 7.44 8.21 6.60
CA ILE A 54 7.94 7.56 5.39
C ILE A 54 6.79 7.39 4.41
N SER A 55 7.07 7.59 3.13
CA SER A 55 6.14 7.33 2.03
C SER A 55 6.60 6.09 1.27
N GLU A 56 5.88 4.98 1.43
CA GLU A 56 6.20 3.71 0.79
C GLU A 56 5.11 3.31 -0.21
N SER A 57 5.45 2.46 -1.18
CA SER A 57 4.47 1.94 -2.14
C SER A 57 3.40 1.14 -1.45
N LEU A 58 2.14 1.39 -1.79
CA LEU A 58 1.01 0.59 -1.34
C LEU A 58 1.07 -0.83 -1.95
N PHE A 59 1.59 -0.94 -3.18
CA PHE A 59 1.82 -2.21 -3.87
C PHE A 59 3.30 -2.33 -4.26
N PRO A 60 4.18 -2.76 -3.34
CA PRO A 60 5.60 -2.89 -3.62
C PRO A 60 5.86 -3.75 -4.87
N GLY A 61 6.72 -3.28 -5.76
CA GLY A 61 7.04 -3.98 -7.01
C GLY A 61 6.00 -3.83 -8.12
N TYR A 62 4.97 -3.00 -7.96
CA TYR A 62 3.97 -2.74 -9.01
C TYR A 62 3.70 -1.25 -9.20
N LEU A 63 3.39 -0.87 -10.44
CA LEU A 63 2.88 0.46 -10.79
C LEU A 63 1.88 0.36 -11.95
N PHE A 64 1.05 1.38 -12.08
CA PHE A 64 0.10 1.50 -13.18
C PHE A 64 0.67 2.42 -14.27
N ILE A 65 0.45 2.07 -15.53
CA ILE A 65 0.84 2.87 -16.69
C ILE A 65 -0.35 3.03 -17.63
N GLN A 66 -0.51 4.21 -18.20
CA GLN A 66 -1.55 4.47 -19.21
C GLN A 66 -0.93 4.42 -20.61
N LEU A 67 -1.50 3.57 -21.48
CA LEU A 67 -1.02 3.37 -22.85
C LEU A 67 -2.19 3.20 -23.82
N SER A 68 -2.01 3.59 -25.08
CA SER A 68 -2.88 3.21 -26.18
C SER A 68 -2.59 1.78 -26.62
N LEU A 69 -3.58 1.07 -27.17
CA LEU A 69 -3.37 -0.22 -27.84
C LEU A 69 -2.41 -0.12 -29.04
N LEU A 70 -2.28 1.08 -29.63
CA LEU A 70 -1.39 1.35 -30.76
C LEU A 70 0.06 1.63 -30.33
N ASP A 71 0.31 1.85 -29.03
CA ASP A 71 1.64 2.18 -28.54
C ASP A 71 2.55 0.96 -28.54
N SER A 72 3.84 1.19 -28.81
CA SER A 72 4.85 0.15 -28.70
C SER A 72 5.14 -0.16 -27.24
N TRP A 73 4.98 -1.42 -26.87
CA TRP A 73 5.30 -1.97 -25.55
C TRP A 73 6.79 -2.28 -25.38
N GLY A 74 7.56 -2.26 -26.47
CA GLY A 74 8.98 -2.58 -26.51
C GLY A 74 9.83 -1.74 -25.56
N PRO A 75 9.71 -0.40 -25.57
CA PRO A 75 10.50 0.50 -24.72
C PRO A 75 10.40 0.19 -23.23
N LEU A 76 9.22 -0.22 -22.75
CA LEU A 76 8.97 -0.53 -21.34
C LEU A 76 9.89 -1.63 -20.80
N ARG A 77 10.20 -2.63 -21.65
CA ARG A 77 11.10 -3.74 -21.27
C ARG A 77 12.55 -3.27 -21.11
N SER A 78 12.92 -2.18 -21.78
CA SER A 78 14.24 -1.57 -21.70
C SER A 78 14.33 -0.51 -20.60
N THR A 79 13.21 -0.14 -19.97
CA THR A 79 13.17 0.88 -18.91
C THR A 79 13.76 0.36 -17.62
N ARG A 80 14.69 1.12 -17.03
CA ARG A 80 15.37 0.73 -15.79
C ARG A 80 14.37 0.68 -14.63
N GLY A 81 14.37 -0.45 -13.91
CA GLY A 81 13.45 -0.70 -12.79
C GLY A 81 12.20 -1.48 -13.20
N VAL A 82 11.85 -1.52 -14.49
CA VAL A 82 10.77 -2.36 -15.01
C VAL A 82 11.27 -3.80 -15.17
N LEU A 83 10.41 -4.76 -14.82
CA LEU A 83 10.62 -6.18 -15.08
C LEU A 83 9.82 -6.63 -16.30
N ARG A 84 8.50 -6.39 -16.28
CA ARG A 84 7.59 -6.75 -17.38
C ARG A 84 6.23 -6.10 -17.19
N VAL A 85 5.44 -6.09 -18.27
CA VAL A 85 4.00 -5.81 -18.18
C VAL A 85 3.28 -7.09 -17.77
N VAL A 86 2.35 -6.97 -16.82
CA VAL A 86 1.53 -8.09 -16.37
C VAL A 86 0.52 -8.43 -17.46
N SER A 87 0.56 -9.68 -17.89
CA SER A 87 -0.25 -10.21 -18.97
C SER A 87 -0.82 -11.57 -18.59
N PHE A 88 -2.00 -11.87 -19.10
CA PHE A 88 -2.63 -13.19 -19.00
C PHE A 88 -2.78 -13.76 -20.40
N GLY A 89 -2.27 -14.97 -20.64
CA GLY A 89 -2.28 -15.58 -21.98
C GLY A 89 -1.49 -14.78 -23.03
N GLY A 90 -0.45 -14.05 -22.60
CA GLY A 90 0.38 -13.23 -23.48
C GLY A 90 -0.20 -11.86 -23.86
N GLN A 91 -1.40 -11.51 -23.38
CA GLN A 91 -2.04 -10.22 -23.62
C GLN A 91 -2.02 -9.36 -22.34
N PRO A 92 -1.55 -8.10 -22.39
CA PRO A 92 -1.70 -7.15 -21.29
C PRO A 92 -3.17 -7.01 -20.90
N LEU A 93 -3.45 -7.05 -19.60
CA LEU A 93 -4.82 -6.92 -19.10
C LEU A 93 -5.12 -5.44 -18.80
N PRO A 94 -6.10 -4.82 -19.49
CA PRO A 94 -6.51 -3.46 -19.17
C PRO A 94 -7.21 -3.41 -17.81
N ILE A 95 -6.95 -2.35 -17.06
CA ILE A 95 -7.54 -2.05 -15.78
C ILE A 95 -8.61 -0.98 -15.98
N ARG A 96 -9.74 -1.14 -15.28
CA ARG A 96 -10.85 -0.21 -15.34
C ARG A 96 -10.43 1.16 -14.79
N ASP A 97 -10.65 2.22 -15.57
CA ASP A 97 -10.34 3.60 -15.17
C ASP A 97 -10.97 3.99 -13.82
N ALA A 98 -12.19 3.51 -13.55
CA ALA A 98 -12.88 3.73 -12.29
C ALA A 98 -12.09 3.22 -11.07
N LEU A 99 -11.39 2.10 -11.19
CA LEU A 99 -10.55 1.56 -10.11
C LEU A 99 -9.33 2.46 -9.87
N ILE A 100 -8.68 2.92 -10.94
CA ILE A 100 -7.53 3.83 -10.85
C ILE A 100 -7.96 5.16 -10.24
N ALA A 101 -9.09 5.70 -10.65
CA ALA A 101 -9.65 6.93 -10.08
C ALA A 101 -9.97 6.78 -8.58
N GLN A 102 -10.54 5.65 -8.16
CA GLN A 102 -10.76 5.34 -6.74
C GLN A 102 -9.45 5.26 -5.96
N LEU A 103 -8.44 4.57 -6.49
CA LEU A 103 -7.11 4.47 -5.88
C LEU A 103 -6.45 5.84 -5.77
N GLN A 104 -6.52 6.68 -6.81
CA GLN A 104 -6.00 8.05 -6.80
C GLN A 104 -6.71 8.90 -5.74
N LYS A 105 -8.04 8.83 -5.67
CA LYS A 105 -8.82 9.56 -4.65
C LYS A 105 -8.41 9.15 -3.24
N HIS A 106 -8.29 7.84 -2.98
CA HIS A 106 -7.84 7.33 -1.68
C HIS A 106 -6.41 7.77 -1.38
N ASN A 107 -5.51 7.72 -2.37
CA ASN A 107 -4.11 8.12 -2.21
C ASN A 107 -3.93 9.59 -1.81
N SER A 108 -4.77 10.47 -2.38
CA SER A 108 -4.78 11.90 -2.04
C SER A 108 -5.32 12.19 -0.64
N HIS A 109 -6.13 11.29 -0.08
CA HIS A 109 -6.74 11.43 1.25
C HIS A 109 -6.03 10.60 2.33
N THR A 110 -4.94 9.90 2.00
CA THR A 110 -4.21 9.08 2.97
C THR A 110 -3.68 9.96 4.10
N THR A 111 -4.35 9.87 5.25
CA THR A 111 -3.87 10.43 6.51
C THR A 111 -2.64 9.63 6.92
N VAL A 112 -1.62 10.31 7.45
CA VAL A 112 -0.42 9.64 7.96
C VAL A 112 -0.87 8.63 9.02
N GLU A 113 -0.58 7.34 8.80
CA GLU A 113 -0.75 6.31 9.81
C GLU A 113 0.25 6.61 10.93
N LYS A 114 -0.24 7.25 11.99
CA LYS A 114 0.57 7.63 13.14
C LYS A 114 0.92 6.38 13.94
N LEU A 115 2.13 6.35 14.48
CA LEU A 115 2.49 5.31 15.44
C LEU A 115 1.67 5.52 16.71
N LEU A 116 1.20 4.42 17.29
CA LEU A 116 0.61 4.44 18.63
C LEU A 116 1.67 4.93 19.62
N THR A 117 1.24 5.79 20.54
CA THR A 117 2.11 6.29 21.60
C THR A 117 1.77 5.66 22.94
N TYR A 118 2.79 5.46 23.80
CA TYR A 118 2.59 4.92 25.15
C TYR A 118 1.46 5.68 25.85
N GLY A 119 0.49 4.95 26.40
CA GLY A 119 -0.65 5.52 27.09
C GLY A 119 -1.87 5.79 26.20
N GLU A 120 -1.79 5.60 24.89
CA GLU A 120 -2.96 5.77 24.01
C GLU A 120 -3.99 4.65 24.20
N LYS A 121 -5.27 5.03 24.20
CA LYS A 121 -6.35 4.06 24.25
C LYS A 121 -6.60 3.49 22.86
N VAL A 122 -6.80 2.19 22.81
CA VAL A 122 -7.09 1.43 21.59
C VAL A 122 -8.26 0.50 21.84
N ARG A 123 -9.01 0.18 20.79
CA ARG A 123 -10.05 -0.84 20.78
C ARG A 123 -9.52 -2.10 20.12
N ILE A 124 -9.83 -3.24 20.71
CA ILE A 124 -9.51 -4.55 20.15
C ILE A 124 -10.61 -4.95 19.16
N ASN A 125 -10.22 -5.26 17.92
CA ASN A 125 -11.14 -5.60 16.82
C ASN A 125 -11.12 -7.10 16.48
N GLU A 126 -10.19 -7.88 17.04
CA GLU A 126 -10.02 -9.30 16.74
C GLU A 126 -9.77 -10.15 17.98
N GLY A 127 -10.13 -11.44 17.90
CA GLY A 127 -9.86 -12.42 18.95
C GLY A 127 -10.87 -12.40 20.12
N PRO A 128 -10.54 -13.07 21.25
CA PRO A 128 -11.48 -13.28 22.36
C PRO A 128 -11.80 -12.00 23.16
N PHE A 129 -11.09 -10.91 22.90
CA PHE A 129 -11.20 -9.63 23.61
C PHE A 129 -11.80 -8.53 22.72
N VAL A 130 -12.50 -8.91 21.65
CA VAL A 130 -13.20 -8.00 20.73
C VAL A 130 -14.07 -6.97 21.48
N GLU A 131 -14.09 -5.73 20.99
CA GLU A 131 -14.77 -4.56 21.56
C GLU A 131 -14.23 -4.06 22.91
N LEU A 132 -13.24 -4.71 23.52
CA LEU A 132 -12.63 -4.21 24.75
C LEU A 132 -11.62 -3.09 24.47
N GLU A 133 -11.56 -2.14 25.40
CA GLU A 133 -10.58 -1.06 25.39
C GLU A 133 -9.32 -1.47 26.17
N ALA A 134 -8.16 -1.10 25.62
CA ALA A 134 -6.88 -1.28 26.25
C ALA A 134 -6.00 -0.04 26.06
N VAL A 135 -4.92 0.05 26.84
CA VAL A 135 -3.92 1.11 26.75
C VAL A 135 -2.68 0.56 26.08
N PHE A 136 -2.23 1.18 25.00
CA PHE A 136 -0.98 0.83 24.34
C PHE A 136 0.20 1.09 25.28
N LEU A 137 1.03 0.06 25.49
CA LEU A 137 2.28 0.20 26.23
C LEU A 137 3.46 0.34 25.27
N ALA A 138 3.68 -0.65 24.41
CA ALA A 138 4.83 -0.65 23.52
C ALA A 138 4.60 -1.54 22.30
N MET A 139 5.42 -1.34 21.27
CA MET A 139 5.59 -2.32 20.21
C MET A 139 6.41 -3.52 20.72
N ASP A 140 6.07 -4.71 20.24
CA ASP A 140 6.76 -5.99 20.48
C ASP A 140 7.28 -6.50 19.12
N GLY A 141 8.35 -5.87 18.62
CA GLY A 141 8.77 -5.99 17.22
C GLY A 141 7.99 -5.05 16.29
N ASP A 142 7.97 -5.35 14.99
CA ASP A 142 7.36 -4.46 13.98
C ASP A 142 5.85 -4.71 13.79
N GLU A 143 5.35 -5.91 14.10
CA GLU A 143 3.97 -6.33 13.79
C GLU A 143 3.08 -6.58 15.00
N ARG A 144 3.65 -6.58 16.22
CA ARG A 144 2.91 -6.88 17.46
C ARG A 144 2.97 -5.72 18.44
N VAL A 145 1.96 -5.66 19.31
CA VAL A 145 1.80 -4.63 20.33
C VAL A 145 1.54 -5.24 21.69
N VAL A 146 2.09 -4.62 22.72
CA VAL A 146 1.79 -4.90 24.12
C VAL A 146 0.75 -3.90 24.60
N LEU A 147 -0.38 -4.42 25.06
CA LEU A 147 -1.50 -3.64 25.57
C LEU A 147 -1.73 -3.93 27.06
N LEU A 148 -2.18 -2.92 27.78
CA LEU A 148 -2.67 -3.02 29.14
C LEU A 148 -4.19 -2.90 29.14
N MET A 149 -4.87 -4.02 29.37
CA MET A 149 -6.33 -4.08 29.43
C MET A 149 -6.78 -4.21 30.88
N ASN A 150 -7.92 -3.61 31.22
CA ASN A 150 -8.57 -3.86 32.50
C ASN A 150 -9.62 -4.97 32.31
N PHE A 151 -9.41 -6.13 32.93
CA PHE A 151 -10.29 -7.29 32.81
C PHE A 151 -10.49 -7.91 34.20
N LEU A 152 -11.76 -8.16 34.57
CA LEU A 152 -12.13 -8.72 35.89
C LEU A 152 -11.51 -7.95 37.07
N GLN A 153 -11.57 -6.62 37.02
CA GLN A 153 -10.97 -5.71 38.03
C GLN A 153 -9.45 -5.87 38.22
N ARG A 154 -8.76 -6.49 37.26
CA ARG A 154 -7.30 -6.63 37.25
C ARG A 154 -6.75 -6.05 35.97
N GLN A 155 -5.57 -5.46 36.07
CA GLN A 155 -4.82 -5.06 34.88
C GLN A 155 -4.08 -6.27 34.32
N GLN A 156 -4.30 -6.57 33.05
CA GLN A 156 -3.65 -7.66 32.35
C GLN A 156 -2.89 -7.12 31.14
N LYS A 157 -1.63 -7.55 31.02
CA LYS A 157 -0.82 -7.30 29.82
C LYS A 157 -1.11 -8.37 28.78
N ILE A 158 -1.35 -7.96 27.54
CA ILE A 158 -1.55 -8.88 26.41
C ILE A 158 -0.66 -8.46 25.24
N SER A 159 -0.13 -9.43 24.49
CA SER A 159 0.61 -9.21 23.25
C SER A 159 -0.22 -9.73 22.08
N MET A 160 -0.47 -8.91 21.07
CA MET A 160 -1.28 -9.27 19.90
C MET A 160 -0.85 -8.52 18.62
N PRO A 161 -1.30 -8.94 17.43
CA PRO A 161 -0.98 -8.24 16.18
C PRO A 161 -1.50 -6.79 16.17
N LEU A 162 -0.72 -5.87 15.59
CA LEU A 162 -1.10 -4.45 15.43
C LEU A 162 -2.36 -4.29 14.58
N THR A 163 -2.60 -5.18 13.61
CA THR A 163 -3.78 -5.17 12.74
C THR A 163 -5.09 -5.43 13.49
N GLY A 164 -5.01 -6.11 14.64
CA GLY A 164 -6.17 -6.48 15.45
C GLY A 164 -6.67 -5.36 16.36
N ILE A 165 -6.13 -4.14 16.24
CA ILE A 165 -6.54 -2.99 17.05
C ILE A 165 -6.80 -1.74 16.22
N SER A 166 -7.65 -0.86 16.74
CA SER A 166 -7.87 0.48 16.20
C SER A 166 -7.67 1.53 17.29
N LYS A 167 -7.16 2.69 16.89
CA LYS A 167 -7.06 3.84 17.79
C LYS A 167 -8.47 4.38 18.10
N LEU A 168 -8.71 4.73 19.37
CA LEU A 168 -9.94 5.41 19.81
C LEU A 168 -9.88 6.92 19.55
#